data_AF-A0A0X8D4A5-F1
#
_entry.id   AF-A0A0X8D4A5-F1
#
_cell.length_a   1.000
_cell.length_b   1.000
_cell.length_c   1.000
_cell.angle_alpha   90.00
_cell.angle_beta   90.00
_cell.angle_gamma   90.00
#
_symmetry.space_group_name_H-M   'P 1'
#
loop_
_entity.id
_entity.type
_entity.pdbx_description
1 polymer ?
#
loop_
_entity_poly.entity_id
_entity_poly.type
_entity_poly.pdbx_seq_one_letter_code
_entity_poly.pdbx_strand_id
1 'polypeptide(L)'
;MKQLTIVDLRDIIFSSLAKTISIHRSSKRAQGIETPNEFEEVTEEEVDEFITHNELFDFELIEQLSDPGLLGFESRIVRVNDEWLREFKENVQNWAHSNAWLGADSSLVEWVYTQRVPIESELWIPKNEKPLWVHSSPTCLILANQLLKEGRLLSEMGWRQFEELIGILLEKEGWKVEVTRQSRDGGIDVIAYKKDETIGEIKSVWQAKKYGPSNYVKLSEVRELSAVREDSRATKGIIVTTSRLSKDAIDWIKRDLYRLDYKDHEKLKKWIMNTEF
;
A
#
# COMPACT_ATOMS: atom_id res chain seq x y z
N MET A 1 -3.74 31.11 6.75
CA MET A 1 -3.34 29.70 6.87
C MET A 1 -3.54 29.28 8.31
N LYS A 2 -4.33 28.24 8.53
CA LYS A 2 -4.55 27.63 9.85
C LYS A 2 -3.56 26.48 10.03
N GLN A 3 -3.10 26.30 11.27
CA GLN A 3 -2.36 25.12 11.66
C GLN A 3 -3.36 24.12 12.23
N LEU A 4 -3.46 22.96 11.60
CA LEU A 4 -4.21 21.81 12.07
C LEU A 4 -3.26 20.64 12.23
N THR A 5 -3.63 19.65 13.00
CA THR A 5 -2.95 18.36 13.05
C THR A 5 -3.61 17.40 12.06
N ILE A 6 -2.92 16.34 11.68
CA ILE A 6 -3.54 15.23 10.93
C ILE A 6 -4.70 14.61 11.73
N VAL A 7 -4.60 14.59 13.06
CA VAL A 7 -5.67 14.15 13.95
C VAL A 7 -6.91 15.02 13.76
N ASP A 8 -6.77 16.34 13.69
CA ASP A 8 -7.91 17.25 13.44
C ASP A 8 -8.59 16.98 12.08
N LEU A 9 -7.83 16.56 11.06
CA LEU A 9 -8.41 16.18 9.76
C LEU A 9 -9.11 14.83 9.81
N ARG A 10 -8.57 13.86 10.55
CA ARG A 10 -9.23 12.57 10.83
C ARG A 10 -10.50 12.76 11.65
N ASP A 11 -10.52 13.68 12.60
CA ASP A 11 -11.72 14.00 13.40
C ASP A 11 -12.85 14.59 12.53
N ILE A 12 -12.50 15.36 11.49
CA ILE A 12 -13.48 15.83 10.50
C ILE A 12 -14.08 14.65 9.72
N ILE A 13 -13.24 13.69 9.30
CA ILE A 13 -13.69 12.47 8.62
C ILE A 13 -14.59 11.66 9.55
N PHE A 14 -14.14 11.38 10.76
CA PHE A 14 -14.87 10.67 11.79
C PHE A 14 -16.26 11.28 12.02
N SER A 15 -16.31 12.60 12.23
CA SER A 15 -17.54 13.33 12.48
C SER A 15 -18.52 13.29 11.29
N SER A 16 -17.99 13.20 10.07
CA SER A 16 -18.82 13.07 8.86
C SER A 16 -19.32 11.64 8.71
N LEU A 17 -18.44 10.66 8.87
CA LEU A 17 -18.73 9.24 8.74
C LEU A 17 -19.72 8.76 9.81
N ALA A 18 -19.62 9.24 11.05
CA ALA A 18 -20.54 8.90 12.13
C ALA A 18 -22.01 9.19 11.81
N LYS A 19 -22.29 10.13 10.89
CA LYS A 19 -23.66 10.45 10.46
C LYS A 19 -24.24 9.44 9.47
N THR A 20 -23.38 8.70 8.77
CA THR A 20 -23.79 7.77 7.69
C THR A 20 -23.35 6.33 7.93
N ILE A 21 -22.55 6.05 8.98
CA ILE A 21 -21.94 4.75 9.26
C ILE A 21 -22.96 3.62 9.45
N SER A 22 -24.14 3.91 9.99
CA SER A 22 -25.19 2.90 10.20
C SER A 22 -25.65 2.27 8.89
N ILE A 23 -25.71 3.06 7.80
CA ILE A 23 -26.07 2.59 6.46
C ILE A 23 -24.98 1.65 5.92
N HIS A 24 -23.71 2.01 6.12
CA HIS A 24 -22.57 1.18 5.71
C HIS A 24 -22.50 -0.14 6.47
N ARG A 25 -22.61 -0.11 7.81
CA ARG A 25 -22.65 -1.31 8.64
C ARG A 25 -23.81 -2.24 8.25
N SER A 26 -24.98 -1.67 7.94
CA SER A 26 -26.15 -2.42 7.47
C SER A 26 -25.90 -3.10 6.12
N SER A 27 -25.24 -2.41 5.18
CA SER A 27 -24.81 -2.98 3.89
C SER A 27 -23.87 -4.16 4.08
N LYS A 28 -22.82 -4.01 4.89
CA LYS A 28 -21.87 -5.09 5.19
C LYS A 28 -22.51 -6.31 5.84
N ARG A 29 -23.44 -6.11 6.78
CA ARG A 29 -24.20 -7.23 7.38
C ARG A 29 -25.05 -7.97 6.35
N ALA A 30 -25.64 -7.26 5.37
CA ALA A 30 -26.39 -7.89 4.29
C ALA A 30 -25.49 -8.78 3.40
N GLN A 31 -24.18 -8.53 3.38
CA GLN A 31 -23.18 -9.34 2.69
C GLN A 31 -22.55 -10.42 3.58
N GLY A 32 -23.01 -10.56 4.83
CA GLY A 32 -22.48 -11.54 5.79
C GLY A 32 -21.17 -11.14 6.46
N ILE A 33 -20.76 -9.87 6.35
CA ILE A 33 -19.60 -9.32 7.06
C ILE A 33 -20.03 -8.88 8.45
N GLU A 34 -19.31 -9.35 9.47
CA GLU A 34 -19.53 -8.96 10.86
C GLU A 34 -19.10 -7.48 11.06
N THR A 35 -19.98 -6.67 11.63
CA THR A 35 -19.72 -5.24 11.89
C THR A 35 -20.16 -4.85 13.30
N PRO A 36 -19.59 -3.77 13.87
CA PRO A 36 -20.03 -3.23 15.15
C PRO A 36 -21.53 -2.90 15.17
N ASN A 37 -22.12 -2.74 16.36
CA ASN A 37 -23.54 -2.37 16.47
C ASN A 37 -23.80 -0.98 15.85
N GLU A 38 -25.01 -0.70 15.36
CA GLU A 38 -25.36 0.59 14.73
C GLU A 38 -25.19 1.81 15.65
N PHE A 39 -25.26 1.59 16.96
CA PHE A 39 -25.14 2.63 17.98
C PHE A 39 -23.73 2.74 18.57
N GLU A 40 -22.79 1.88 18.16
CA GLU A 40 -21.40 1.99 18.59
C GLU A 40 -20.68 3.09 17.80
N GLU A 41 -19.67 3.70 18.42
CA GLU A 41 -18.87 4.74 17.78
C GLU A 41 -18.17 4.21 16.52
N VAL A 42 -17.85 5.12 15.61
CA VAL A 42 -17.04 4.79 14.42
C VAL A 42 -15.68 4.28 14.91
N THR A 43 -15.20 3.20 14.31
CA THR A 43 -13.89 2.63 14.65
C THR A 43 -12.80 3.24 13.77
N GLU A 44 -11.56 3.20 14.24
CA GLU A 44 -10.41 3.66 13.43
C GLU A 44 -10.26 2.85 12.13
N GLU A 45 -10.59 1.55 12.15
CA GLU A 45 -10.58 0.70 10.95
C GLU A 45 -11.58 1.20 9.90
N GLU A 46 -12.77 1.63 10.30
CA GLU A 46 -13.77 2.21 9.39
C GLU A 46 -13.35 3.58 8.85
N VAL A 47 -12.59 4.36 9.63
CA VAL A 47 -11.99 5.62 9.17
C VAL A 47 -10.85 5.36 8.17
N ASP A 48 -10.04 4.33 8.39
CA ASP A 48 -8.95 3.98 7.48
C ASP A 48 -9.48 3.41 6.17
N GLU A 49 -10.50 2.56 6.24
CA GLU A 49 -11.26 2.14 5.07
C GLU A 49 -11.79 3.39 4.36
N PHE A 50 -12.49 4.25 5.13
CA PHE A 50 -12.81 5.67 4.88
C PHE A 50 -11.98 6.30 3.78
N ILE A 51 -10.74 6.51 4.21
CA ILE A 51 -9.69 7.25 3.56
C ILE A 51 -9.19 6.48 2.33
N THR A 52 -8.97 5.16 2.47
CA THR A 52 -8.32 4.34 1.44
C THR A 52 -9.17 4.17 0.18
N HIS A 53 -10.50 4.16 0.28
CA HIS A 53 -11.38 4.03 -0.89
C HIS A 53 -11.99 5.36 -1.34
N ASN A 54 -11.63 6.49 -0.71
CA ASN A 54 -12.15 7.79 -1.13
C ASN A 54 -11.50 8.26 -2.43
N GLU A 55 -12.23 8.16 -3.53
CA GLU A 55 -11.79 8.58 -4.86
C GLU A 55 -11.54 10.10 -5.00
N LEU A 56 -12.04 10.90 -4.05
CA LEU A 56 -11.84 12.35 -4.01
C LEU A 56 -10.52 12.73 -3.31
N PHE A 57 -9.82 11.79 -2.69
CA PHE A 57 -8.53 12.02 -2.08
C PHE A 57 -7.41 11.63 -3.02
N ASP A 58 -6.40 12.50 -3.12
CA ASP A 58 -5.15 12.12 -3.76
C ASP A 58 -4.33 11.17 -2.87
N PHE A 59 -3.36 10.52 -3.49
CA PHE A 59 -2.52 9.52 -2.83
C PHE A 59 -1.70 10.09 -1.66
N GLU A 60 -1.24 11.34 -1.78
CA GLU A 60 -0.41 11.99 -0.75
C GLU A 60 -1.24 12.27 0.50
N LEU A 61 -2.47 12.74 0.32
CA LEU A 61 -3.42 12.96 1.40
C LEU A 61 -3.83 11.64 2.08
N ILE A 62 -4.07 10.57 1.31
CA ILE A 62 -4.36 9.24 1.85
C ILE A 62 -3.19 8.75 2.72
N GLU A 63 -1.95 8.86 2.24
CA GLU A 63 -0.76 8.45 3.00
C GLU A 63 -0.62 9.23 4.31
N GLN A 64 -0.81 10.56 4.25
CA GLN A 64 -0.71 11.42 5.44
C GLN A 64 -1.81 11.12 6.46
N LEU A 65 -3.04 10.83 6.02
CA LEU A 65 -4.15 10.52 6.90
C LEU A 65 -4.05 9.11 7.47
N SER A 66 -3.55 8.13 6.72
CA SER A 66 -3.45 6.72 7.15
C SER A 66 -2.36 6.46 8.20
N ASP A 67 -1.39 7.36 8.34
CA ASP A 67 -0.36 7.30 9.40
C ASP A 67 -0.30 8.64 10.17
N PRO A 68 -1.20 8.86 11.14
CA PRO A 68 -1.25 10.09 11.91
C PRO A 68 -0.08 10.26 12.90
N GLY A 69 0.85 9.30 12.99
CA GLY A 69 1.99 9.33 13.92
C GLY A 69 1.79 8.59 15.24
N LEU A 70 0.93 7.57 15.28
CA LEU A 70 0.57 6.80 16.49
C LEU A 70 1.72 5.98 17.12
N LEU A 71 2.93 6.00 16.56
CA LEU A 71 4.13 5.38 17.13
C LEU A 71 4.95 6.32 18.06
N GLY A 72 4.30 7.31 18.68
CA GLY A 72 4.81 7.98 19.88
C GLY A 72 5.60 9.28 19.70
N PHE A 73 5.47 9.96 18.56
CA PHE A 73 6.09 11.27 18.35
C PHE A 73 5.10 12.23 17.68
N GLU A 74 5.04 13.46 18.21
CA GLU A 74 4.24 14.63 17.83
C GLU A 74 3.31 14.50 16.61
N SER A 75 2.01 14.73 16.80
CA SER A 75 1.01 14.79 15.72
C SER A 75 1.48 15.72 14.59
N ARG A 76 1.56 15.20 13.37
CA ARG A 76 2.03 15.98 12.21
C ARG A 76 1.14 17.21 12.03
N ILE A 77 1.75 18.40 12.02
CA ILE A 77 1.05 19.68 11.83
C ILE A 77 0.99 19.99 10.34
N VAL A 78 -0.22 20.18 9.83
CA VAL A 78 -0.52 20.61 8.46
C VAL A 78 -0.88 22.10 8.47
N ARG A 79 -0.30 22.84 7.52
CA ARG A 79 -0.67 24.23 7.26
C ARG A 79 -1.65 24.29 6.11
N VAL A 80 -2.91 24.53 6.41
CA VAL A 80 -3.98 24.59 5.40
C VAL A 80 -4.45 26.02 5.23
N ASN A 81 -4.88 26.37 4.02
CA ASN A 81 -5.65 27.60 3.80
C ASN A 81 -7.15 27.32 4.00
N ASP A 82 -7.95 28.38 4.21
CA ASP A 82 -9.37 28.22 4.54
C ASP A 82 -10.21 27.68 3.37
N GLU A 83 -9.77 27.94 2.14
CA GLU A 83 -10.43 27.46 0.91
C GLU A 83 -10.26 25.94 0.75
N TRP A 84 -9.04 25.45 0.89
CA TRP A 84 -8.72 24.03 0.88
C TRP A 84 -9.45 23.28 1.99
N LEU A 85 -9.49 23.84 3.21
CA LEU A 85 -10.18 23.19 4.33
C LEU A 85 -11.70 23.11 4.11
N ARG A 86 -12.28 24.09 3.41
CA ARG A 86 -13.70 24.06 3.02
C ARG A 86 -13.94 22.96 1.99
N GLU A 87 -13.13 22.91 0.95
CA GLU A 87 -13.22 21.89 -0.11
C GLU A 87 -13.02 20.47 0.45
N PHE A 88 -12.02 20.28 1.32
CA PHE A 88 -11.80 19.00 2.01
C PHE A 88 -13.05 18.56 2.78
N LYS A 89 -13.68 19.45 3.54
CA LYS A 89 -14.92 19.15 4.28
C LYS A 89 -16.08 18.79 3.36
N GLU A 90 -16.23 19.52 2.25
CA GLU A 90 -17.26 19.25 1.25
C GLU A 90 -17.04 17.88 0.60
N ASN A 91 -15.81 17.54 0.22
CA ASN A 91 -15.46 16.25 -0.38
C ASN A 91 -15.70 15.08 0.59
N VAL A 92 -15.27 15.22 1.85
CA VAL A 92 -15.53 14.24 2.92
C VAL A 92 -17.04 14.02 3.09
N GLN A 93 -17.82 15.10 3.15
CA GLN A 93 -19.27 15.00 3.29
C GLN A 93 -19.92 14.37 2.07
N ASN A 94 -19.57 14.81 0.87
CA ASN A 94 -20.12 14.27 -0.37
C ASN A 94 -19.83 12.78 -0.50
N TRP A 95 -18.60 12.35 -0.18
CA TRP A 95 -18.22 10.94 -0.19
C TRP A 95 -19.06 10.13 0.80
N ALA A 96 -19.16 10.58 2.05
CA ALA A 96 -19.93 9.92 3.11
C ALA A 96 -21.42 9.75 2.80
N HIS A 97 -22.01 10.66 2.01
CA HIS A 97 -23.44 10.64 1.67
C HIS A 97 -23.73 10.03 0.30
N SER A 98 -22.72 9.82 -0.55
CA SER A 98 -22.91 9.40 -1.95
C SER A 98 -23.37 7.94 -2.11
N ASN A 99 -23.34 7.13 -1.05
CA ASN A 99 -23.47 5.67 -1.09
C ASN A 99 -22.43 4.95 -1.99
N ALA A 100 -21.51 5.66 -2.65
CA ALA A 100 -20.39 5.07 -3.39
C ALA A 100 -19.41 4.34 -2.45
N TRP A 101 -19.38 4.79 -1.19
CA TRP A 101 -18.78 4.08 -0.06
C TRP A 101 -19.29 2.64 0.12
N LEU A 102 -20.52 2.31 -0.31
CA LEU A 102 -21.04 0.93 -0.33
C LEU A 102 -20.45 0.09 -1.47
N GLY A 103 -19.96 0.73 -2.54
CA GLY A 103 -19.29 0.08 -3.67
C GLY A 103 -17.91 -0.47 -3.31
N ALA A 104 -17.29 0.04 -2.25
CA ALA A 104 -16.10 -0.55 -1.64
C ALA A 104 -16.36 -1.95 -1.05
N ASP A 105 -17.63 -2.26 -0.74
CA ASP A 105 -18.05 -3.59 -0.24
C ASP A 105 -18.20 -4.63 -1.38
N SER A 106 -18.32 -4.20 -2.65
CA SER A 106 -18.52 -5.10 -3.78
C SER A 106 -17.20 -5.62 -4.34
N SER A 107 -16.98 -6.94 -4.29
CA SER A 107 -15.88 -7.60 -4.99
C SER A 107 -16.01 -7.59 -6.53
N LEU A 108 -16.83 -6.73 -7.13
CA LEU A 108 -16.90 -6.49 -8.57
C LEU A 108 -17.29 -5.02 -8.82
N VAL A 109 -16.33 -4.19 -9.23
CA VAL A 109 -16.65 -2.93 -9.92
C VAL A 109 -15.99 -3.00 -11.31
N GLU A 110 -16.84 -3.37 -12.26
CA GLU A 110 -16.63 -3.25 -13.69
C GLU A 110 -16.55 -1.76 -14.06
N TRP A 111 -15.71 -1.47 -15.05
CA TRP A 111 -15.41 -0.16 -15.59
C TRP A 111 -16.64 0.71 -15.94
N VAL A 112 -16.70 1.94 -15.43
CA VAL A 112 -17.29 3.09 -16.16
C VAL A 112 -16.44 4.34 -15.91
N TYR A 113 -15.58 4.67 -16.88
CA TYR A 113 -15.09 6.02 -17.09
C TYR A 113 -16.29 6.91 -17.47
N THR A 114 -16.80 7.71 -16.55
CA THR A 114 -17.50 8.94 -16.92
C THR A 114 -16.78 10.11 -16.29
N GLN A 115 -15.91 10.72 -17.09
CA GLN A 115 -15.29 11.99 -16.80
C GLN A 115 -16.35 13.04 -16.47
N ARG A 116 -16.24 13.62 -15.28
CA ARG A 116 -16.58 15.03 -15.07
C ARG A 116 -15.33 15.72 -14.56
N VAL A 117 -14.59 16.30 -15.51
CA VAL A 117 -13.51 17.25 -15.25
C VAL A 117 -14.17 18.57 -14.84
N PRO A 118 -13.89 19.13 -13.65
CA PRO A 118 -14.22 20.51 -13.36
C PRO A 118 -13.44 21.42 -14.33
N ILE A 119 -14.16 22.28 -15.04
CA ILE A 119 -13.59 23.27 -15.94
C ILE A 119 -12.93 24.36 -15.11
N GLU A 120 -11.63 24.56 -15.40
CA GLU A 120 -10.78 25.72 -15.10
C GLU A 120 -10.33 25.94 -13.65
N SER A 121 -9.15 25.40 -13.35
CA SER A 121 -8.07 26.19 -12.73
C SER A 121 -6.76 25.81 -13.41
N GLU A 122 -6.05 26.79 -13.98
CA GLU A 122 -4.76 26.58 -14.64
C GLU A 122 -3.73 26.01 -13.66
N LEU A 123 -3.58 24.68 -13.68
CA LEU A 123 -2.46 23.97 -13.08
C LEU A 123 -1.49 23.63 -14.21
N TRP A 124 -0.24 24.07 -14.03
CA TRP A 124 0.87 23.73 -14.90
C TRP A 124 0.98 22.21 -15.07
N ILE A 125 0.89 21.72 -16.32
CA ILE A 125 1.09 20.32 -16.71
C ILE A 125 2.41 20.26 -17.50
N PRO A 126 3.36 19.36 -17.17
CA PRO A 126 4.48 19.07 -18.05
C PRO A 126 3.91 18.50 -19.35
N LYS A 127 4.13 19.20 -20.47
CA LYS A 127 3.84 18.68 -21.82
C LYS A 127 4.72 17.45 -22.08
N ASN A 128 4.23 16.26 -21.71
CA ASN A 128 4.51 14.97 -22.33
C ASN A 128 3.66 13.91 -21.61
N GLU A 129 2.74 13.29 -22.36
CA GLU A 129 2.06 12.06 -21.95
C GLU A 129 3.11 11.01 -21.55
N LYS A 130 3.09 10.56 -20.30
CA LYS A 130 3.90 9.42 -19.87
C LYS A 130 3.06 8.14 -20.00
N PRO A 131 3.58 7.08 -20.64
CA PRO A 131 2.85 5.83 -20.80
C PRO A 131 2.68 5.06 -19.47
N LEU A 132 1.64 4.23 -19.41
CA LEU A 132 1.09 3.46 -18.27
C LEU A 132 2.04 2.47 -17.55
N TRP A 133 3.35 2.51 -17.80
CA TRP A 133 4.35 1.66 -17.13
C TRP A 133 5.31 2.42 -16.22
N VAL A 134 5.09 3.73 -15.99
CA VAL A 134 5.89 4.53 -15.05
C VAL A 134 5.23 4.53 -13.68
N HIS A 135 5.32 3.42 -12.93
CA HIS A 135 5.17 3.42 -11.47
C HIS A 135 6.50 3.69 -10.75
N SER A 136 7.59 3.79 -11.49
CA SER A 136 8.92 4.11 -10.96
C SER A 136 8.99 5.60 -10.66
N SER A 137 8.40 6.05 -9.55
CA SER A 137 8.85 7.29 -8.93
C SER A 137 10.23 7.00 -8.33
N PRO A 138 11.33 7.61 -8.80
CA PRO A 138 12.67 7.41 -8.24
C PRO A 138 12.73 7.69 -6.73
N THR A 139 11.70 8.38 -6.20
CA THR A 139 11.51 8.71 -4.79
C THR A 139 11.60 7.53 -3.85
N CYS A 140 11.04 6.34 -4.16
CA CYS A 140 11.09 5.22 -3.21
C CYS A 140 12.52 4.68 -3.02
N LEU A 141 13.29 4.58 -4.09
CA LEU A 141 14.71 4.17 -4.02
C LEU A 141 15.59 5.25 -3.39
N ILE A 142 15.30 6.53 -3.66
CA ILE A 142 15.99 7.68 -3.03
C ILE A 142 15.71 7.69 -1.52
N LEU A 143 14.45 7.58 -1.12
CA LEU A 143 14.01 7.54 0.28
C LEU A 143 14.65 6.37 1.02
N ALA A 144 14.60 5.17 0.44
CA ALA A 144 15.25 3.99 1.02
C ALA A 144 16.76 4.21 1.24
N ASN A 145 17.45 4.80 0.27
CA ASN A 145 18.85 5.16 0.39
C ASN A 145 19.11 6.22 1.47
N GLN A 146 18.26 7.25 1.58
CA GLN A 146 18.36 8.28 2.61
C GLN A 146 18.19 7.68 4.00
N LEU A 147 17.13 6.89 4.23
CA LEU A 147 16.90 6.21 5.50
C LEU A 147 18.11 5.37 5.92
N LEU A 148 18.65 4.57 4.99
CA LEU A 148 19.80 3.72 5.28
C LEU A 148 21.09 4.51 5.58
N LYS A 149 21.32 5.64 4.91
CA LYS A 149 22.46 6.54 5.17
C LYS A 149 22.35 7.24 6.53
N GLU A 150 21.13 7.58 6.93
CA GLU A 150 20.83 8.17 8.25
C GLU A 150 20.79 7.13 9.38
N GLY A 151 20.97 5.85 9.08
CA GLY A 151 20.91 4.76 10.07
C GLY A 151 19.49 4.41 10.53
N ARG A 152 18.47 4.87 9.80
CA ARG A 152 17.04 4.61 10.05
C ARG A 152 16.59 3.28 9.47
N LEU A 153 15.39 2.85 9.86
CA LEU A 153 14.84 1.56 9.44
C LEU A 153 14.00 1.69 8.17
N LEU A 154 14.12 0.73 7.26
CA LEU A 154 13.26 0.65 6.07
C LEU A 154 11.78 0.42 6.41
N SER A 155 11.49 -0.07 7.63
CA SER A 155 10.11 -0.22 8.13
C SER A 155 9.39 1.11 8.32
N GLU A 156 10.12 2.22 8.30
CA GLU A 156 9.59 3.59 8.37
C GLU A 156 8.99 4.06 7.04
N MET A 157 9.24 3.33 5.93
CA MET A 157 8.57 3.59 4.66
C MET A 157 7.09 3.20 4.73
N GLY A 158 6.24 3.85 3.94
CA GLY A 158 4.86 3.42 3.72
C GLY A 158 4.79 1.99 3.18
N TRP A 159 3.71 1.26 3.46
CA TRP A 159 3.58 -0.13 2.98
C TRP A 159 3.65 -0.18 1.45
N ARG A 160 2.91 0.71 0.77
CA ARG A 160 2.94 0.81 -0.69
C ARG A 160 4.30 1.20 -1.24
N GLN A 161 4.96 2.17 -0.62
CA GLN A 161 6.32 2.58 -1.02
C GLN A 161 7.33 1.44 -0.91
N PHE A 162 7.14 0.55 0.07
CA PHE A 162 7.99 -0.63 0.25
C PHE A 162 7.77 -1.68 -0.85
N GLU A 163 6.51 -1.94 -1.24
CA GLU A 163 6.19 -2.80 -2.38
C GLU A 163 6.76 -2.24 -3.69
N GLU A 164 6.58 -0.94 -3.91
CA GLU A 164 7.08 -0.23 -5.09
C GLU A 164 8.61 -0.21 -5.14
N LEU A 165 9.28 -0.06 -3.99
CA LEU A 165 10.74 -0.17 -3.90
C LEU A 165 11.22 -1.54 -4.41
N ILE A 166 10.57 -2.63 -4.02
CA ILE A 166 10.92 -3.99 -4.49
C ILE A 166 10.77 -4.06 -6.01
N GLY A 167 9.68 -3.50 -6.54
CA GLY A 167 9.48 -3.43 -7.99
C GLY A 167 10.57 -2.66 -8.70
N ILE A 168 10.92 -1.46 -8.22
CA ILE A 168 12.00 -0.63 -8.79
C ILE A 168 13.35 -1.36 -8.78
N LEU A 169 13.67 -2.05 -7.69
CA LEU A 169 14.92 -2.83 -7.59
C LEU A 169 14.97 -3.96 -8.63
N LEU A 170 13.84 -4.64 -8.85
CA LEU A 170 13.72 -5.69 -9.86
C LEU A 170 13.80 -5.13 -11.28
N GLU A 171 13.14 -4.01 -11.56
CA GLU A 171 13.23 -3.32 -12.86
C GLU A 171 14.68 -2.94 -13.20
N LYS A 172 15.41 -2.42 -12.21
CA LYS A 172 16.84 -2.09 -12.34
C LYS A 172 17.72 -3.31 -12.62
N GLU A 173 17.30 -4.52 -12.22
CA GLU A 173 17.95 -5.79 -12.57
C GLU A 173 17.45 -6.42 -13.89
N GLY A 174 16.67 -5.67 -14.67
CA GLY A 174 16.16 -6.07 -15.98
C GLY A 174 14.97 -7.03 -15.92
N TRP A 175 14.22 -7.05 -14.81
CA TRP A 175 12.94 -7.74 -14.75
C TRP A 175 11.82 -6.82 -15.27
N LYS A 176 10.82 -7.42 -15.90
CA LYS A 176 9.53 -6.77 -16.11
C LYS A 176 8.67 -7.00 -14.87
N VAL A 177 8.11 -5.95 -14.30
CA VAL A 177 7.43 -6.01 -13.01
C VAL A 177 5.97 -5.58 -13.11
N GLU A 178 5.11 -6.29 -12.37
CA GLU A 178 3.72 -5.95 -12.11
C GLU A 178 3.54 -5.87 -10.59
N VAL A 179 3.39 -4.66 -10.05
CA VAL A 179 3.08 -4.47 -8.62
C VAL A 179 1.57 -4.67 -8.48
N THR A 180 1.17 -5.66 -7.68
CA THR A 180 -0.25 -5.97 -7.47
C THR A 180 -0.87 -4.89 -6.59
N ARG A 181 -2.20 -4.75 -6.66
CA ARG A 181 -2.95 -3.95 -5.69
C ARG A 181 -3.46 -4.91 -4.61
N GLN A 182 -3.29 -4.54 -3.35
CA GLN A 182 -3.80 -5.30 -2.22
C GLN A 182 -5.29 -5.60 -2.44
N SER A 183 -5.65 -6.87 -2.63
CA SER A 183 -6.99 -7.42 -2.32
C SER A 183 -7.27 -8.83 -2.85
N ARG A 184 -6.50 -9.42 -3.78
CA ARG A 184 -6.94 -10.71 -4.41
C ARG A 184 -5.91 -11.83 -4.58
N ASP A 185 -4.62 -11.52 -4.59
CA ASP A 185 -3.62 -12.51 -5.05
C ASP A 185 -2.99 -13.34 -3.91
N GLY A 186 -3.73 -13.56 -2.82
CA GLY A 186 -3.27 -14.42 -1.71
C GLY A 186 -2.00 -13.91 -1.02
N GLY A 187 -1.78 -12.58 -1.01
CA GLY A 187 -0.61 -11.96 -0.40
C GLY A 187 0.63 -11.87 -1.28
N ILE A 188 0.50 -11.95 -2.61
CA ILE A 188 1.53 -11.51 -3.57
C ILE A 188 1.45 -10.00 -3.71
N ASP A 189 2.57 -9.31 -3.50
CA ASP A 189 2.68 -7.85 -3.64
C ASP A 189 3.36 -7.45 -4.96
N VAL A 190 4.24 -8.31 -5.48
CA VAL A 190 4.94 -8.07 -6.75
C VAL A 190 5.05 -9.36 -7.57
N ILE A 191 4.72 -9.28 -8.86
CA ILE A 191 4.97 -10.33 -9.84
C ILE A 191 6.06 -9.84 -10.79
N ALA A 192 7.10 -10.64 -11.01
CA ALA A 192 8.20 -10.27 -11.86
C ALA A 192 8.52 -11.36 -12.88
N TYR A 193 8.75 -10.92 -14.12
CA TYR A 193 9.02 -11.75 -15.28
C TYR A 193 10.41 -11.43 -15.84
N LYS A 194 11.14 -12.47 -16.22
CA LYS A 194 12.42 -12.31 -16.92
C LYS A 194 12.57 -13.42 -17.95
N LYS A 195 12.98 -13.04 -19.15
CA LYS A 195 13.32 -13.98 -20.19
C LYS A 195 14.81 -14.29 -20.12
N ASP A 196 15.12 -15.56 -19.91
CA ASP A 196 16.47 -16.08 -20.05
C ASP A 196 16.61 -16.75 -21.43
N GLU A 197 17.72 -16.51 -22.12
CA GLU A 197 17.94 -17.03 -23.47
C GLU A 197 18.10 -18.55 -23.50
N THR A 198 18.54 -19.16 -22.41
CA THR A 198 18.84 -20.60 -22.33
C THR A 198 17.66 -21.39 -21.77
N ILE A 199 17.01 -20.88 -20.71
CA ILE A 199 15.94 -21.62 -20.00
C ILE A 199 14.52 -21.10 -20.27
N GLY A 200 14.38 -19.96 -20.95
CA GLY A 200 13.10 -19.41 -21.36
C GLY A 200 12.48 -18.42 -20.36
N GLU A 201 11.14 -18.44 -20.25
CA GLU A 201 10.39 -17.49 -19.43
C GLU A 201 10.43 -17.88 -17.95
N ILE A 202 10.83 -16.93 -17.10
CA ILE A 202 10.86 -17.08 -15.65
C ILE A 202 9.80 -16.17 -15.05
N LYS A 203 8.86 -16.76 -14.30
CA LYS A 203 7.88 -16.02 -13.50
C LYS A 203 8.24 -16.15 -12.02
N SER A 204 8.31 -15.04 -11.32
CA SER A 204 8.52 -15.02 -9.87
C SER A 204 7.44 -14.21 -9.17
N VAL A 205 7.05 -14.66 -7.98
CA VAL A 205 6.10 -13.96 -7.10
C VAL A 205 6.81 -13.55 -5.83
N TRP A 206 6.52 -12.34 -5.39
CA TRP A 206 7.22 -11.68 -4.30
C TRP A 206 6.21 -11.20 -3.28
N GLN A 207 6.45 -11.55 -2.02
CA GLN A 207 5.67 -11.12 -0.88
C GLN A 207 6.54 -10.24 0.02
N ALA A 208 6.08 -9.02 0.27
CA ALA A 208 6.66 -8.01 1.11
C ALA A 208 6.06 -8.11 2.53
N LYS A 209 6.93 -8.14 3.55
CA LYS A 209 6.53 -8.10 4.97
C LYS A 209 7.29 -6.99 5.69
N LYS A 210 6.61 -5.86 5.96
CA LYS A 210 7.16 -4.74 6.71
C LYS A 210 7.02 -4.97 8.22
N TYR A 211 7.99 -5.68 8.80
CA TYR A 211 8.03 -5.98 10.23
C TYR A 211 9.12 -5.16 10.95
N GLY A 212 8.86 -4.88 12.22
CA GLY A 212 9.86 -4.29 13.12
C GLY A 212 10.89 -5.31 13.62
N PRO A 213 11.98 -4.85 14.29
CA PRO A 213 13.10 -5.71 14.69
C PRO A 213 12.75 -6.88 15.61
N SER A 214 11.67 -6.76 16.38
CA SER A 214 11.19 -7.76 17.34
C SER A 214 10.20 -8.76 16.74
N ASN A 215 9.78 -8.58 15.48
CA ASN A 215 8.88 -9.50 14.79
C ASN A 215 9.58 -10.13 13.58
N TYR A 216 9.45 -11.44 13.45
CA TYR A 216 10.13 -12.22 12.42
C TYR A 216 9.12 -12.90 11.51
N VAL A 217 9.50 -13.07 10.25
CA VAL A 217 8.74 -13.90 9.33
C VAL A 217 8.78 -15.35 9.82
N LYS A 218 7.60 -15.91 10.05
CA LYS A 218 7.39 -17.25 10.60
C LYS A 218 7.35 -18.29 9.49
N LEU A 219 7.53 -19.56 9.87
CA LEU A 219 7.43 -20.69 8.94
C LEU A 219 6.06 -20.77 8.26
N SER A 220 4.98 -20.34 8.93
CA SER A 220 3.63 -20.32 8.35
C SER A 220 3.55 -19.45 7.10
N GLU A 221 4.15 -18.26 7.12
CA GLU A 221 4.16 -17.32 5.99
C GLU A 221 4.97 -17.89 4.80
N VAL A 222 6.08 -18.59 5.07
CA VAL A 222 6.85 -19.27 4.01
C VAL A 222 6.04 -20.40 3.36
N ARG A 223 5.25 -21.14 4.15
CA ARG A 223 4.38 -22.22 3.64
C ARG A 223 3.23 -21.66 2.81
N GLU A 224 2.64 -20.56 3.26
CA GLU A 224 1.62 -19.82 2.52
C GLU A 224 2.14 -19.37 1.17
N LEU A 225 3.31 -18.71 1.13
CA LEU A 225 3.97 -18.33 -0.11
C LEU A 225 4.22 -19.54 -1.03
N SER A 226 4.58 -20.69 -0.47
CA SER A 226 4.80 -21.92 -1.26
C SER A 226 3.53 -22.38 -1.96
N ALA A 227 2.37 -22.31 -1.29
CA ALA A 227 1.07 -22.62 -1.87
C ALA A 227 0.67 -21.60 -2.96
N VAL A 228 0.83 -20.30 -2.65
CA VAL A 228 0.51 -19.20 -3.57
C VAL A 228 1.38 -19.23 -4.83
N ARG A 229 2.67 -19.56 -4.70
CA ARG A 229 3.57 -19.80 -5.84
C ARG A 229 3.04 -20.92 -6.74
N GLU A 230 2.53 -21.99 -6.16
CA GLU A 230 1.99 -23.12 -6.93
C GLU A 230 0.70 -22.74 -7.66
N ASP A 231 -0.22 -22.06 -6.97
CA ASP A 231 -1.47 -21.58 -7.55
C ASP A 231 -1.24 -20.60 -8.71
N SER A 232 -0.32 -19.65 -8.52
CA SER A 232 0.09 -18.69 -9.56
C SER A 232 0.99 -19.27 -10.66
N ARG A 233 1.34 -20.56 -10.57
CA ARG A 233 2.29 -21.27 -11.45
C ARG A 233 3.62 -20.54 -11.64
N ALA A 234 4.11 -19.90 -10.58
CA ALA A 234 5.37 -19.20 -10.60
C ALA A 234 6.56 -20.18 -10.43
N THR A 235 7.65 -19.90 -11.14
CA THR A 235 8.91 -20.64 -11.05
C THR A 235 9.52 -20.49 -9.65
N LYS A 236 9.46 -19.28 -9.08
CA LYS A 236 10.03 -18.97 -7.77
C LYS A 236 9.11 -18.08 -6.92
N GLY A 237 9.05 -18.36 -5.61
CA GLY A 237 8.44 -17.50 -4.61
C GLY A 237 9.50 -16.86 -3.72
N ILE A 238 9.41 -15.56 -3.47
CA ILE A 238 10.41 -14.83 -2.68
C ILE A 238 9.70 -14.00 -1.59
N ILE A 239 10.16 -14.13 -0.34
CA ILE A 239 9.76 -13.20 0.73
C ILE A 239 10.82 -12.11 0.88
N VAL A 240 10.38 -10.86 0.93
CA VAL A 240 11.20 -9.69 1.27
C VAL A 240 10.69 -9.10 2.57
N THR A 241 11.59 -8.80 3.49
CA THR A 241 11.20 -8.19 4.78
C THR A 241 12.19 -7.16 5.27
N THR A 242 11.66 -6.14 5.96
CA THR A 242 12.46 -5.15 6.71
C THR A 242 13.03 -5.70 8.02
N SER A 243 12.70 -6.95 8.38
CA SER A 243 13.19 -7.65 9.58
C SER A 243 13.99 -8.91 9.21
N ARG A 244 13.87 -9.96 10.02
CA ARG A 244 14.53 -11.27 9.86
C ARG A 244 13.50 -12.38 9.71
N LEU A 245 13.96 -13.51 9.19
CA LEU A 245 13.20 -14.75 9.19
C LEU A 245 13.55 -15.56 10.43
N SER A 246 12.57 -16.30 10.96
CA SER A 246 12.81 -17.33 11.97
C SER A 246 13.75 -18.42 11.43
N LYS A 247 14.46 -19.11 12.33
CA LYS A 247 15.36 -20.21 11.95
C LYS A 247 14.63 -21.30 11.15
N ASP A 248 13.45 -21.69 11.59
CA ASP A 248 12.64 -22.72 10.93
C ASP A 248 12.20 -22.29 9.53
N ALA A 249 11.86 -21.00 9.33
CA ALA A 249 11.57 -20.45 8.02
C ALA A 249 12.77 -20.54 7.08
N ILE A 250 13.96 -20.17 7.56
CA ILE A 250 15.21 -20.26 6.78
C ILE A 250 15.52 -21.72 6.43
N ASP A 251 15.40 -22.64 7.40
CA ASP A 251 15.68 -24.06 7.19
C ASP A 251 14.70 -24.71 6.21
N TRP A 252 13.44 -24.24 6.17
CA TRP A 252 12.47 -24.64 5.15
C TRP A 252 12.88 -24.16 3.75
N ILE A 253 13.22 -22.88 3.60
CA ILE A 253 13.64 -22.31 2.30
C ILE A 253 14.87 -23.05 1.77
N LYS A 254 15.84 -23.39 2.63
CA LYS A 254 17.02 -24.18 2.24
C LYS A 254 16.67 -25.56 1.68
N ARG A 255 15.55 -26.17 2.06
CA ARG A 255 15.10 -27.46 1.51
C ARG A 255 14.46 -27.32 0.12
N ASP A 256 13.91 -26.16 -0.21
CA ASP A 256 13.27 -25.85 -1.49
C ASP A 256 13.95 -24.67 -2.20
N LEU A 257 15.29 -24.63 -2.15
CA LEU A 257 16.12 -23.49 -2.57
C LEU A 257 15.99 -23.09 -4.05
N TYR A 258 15.53 -24.04 -4.89
CA TYR A 258 15.30 -23.79 -6.31
C TYR A 258 13.99 -23.08 -6.59
N ARG A 259 13.01 -23.18 -5.67
CA ARG A 259 11.67 -22.62 -5.84
C ARG A 259 11.30 -21.56 -4.81
N LEU A 260 12.07 -21.44 -3.73
CA LEU A 260 11.88 -20.42 -2.69
C LEU A 260 13.17 -19.65 -2.43
N ASP A 261 13.03 -18.37 -2.09
CA ASP A 261 14.15 -17.52 -1.64
C ASP A 261 13.66 -16.47 -0.64
N TYR A 262 14.60 -15.72 -0.06
CA TYR A 262 14.28 -14.58 0.79
C TYR A 262 15.32 -13.47 0.76
N LYS A 263 14.85 -12.24 0.98
CA LYS A 263 15.65 -11.04 1.23
C LYS A 263 15.26 -10.48 2.61
N ASP A 264 16.08 -10.73 3.62
CA ASP A 264 15.95 -10.09 4.93
C ASP A 264 16.54 -8.68 4.91
N HIS A 265 16.42 -7.94 6.02
CA HIS A 265 16.91 -6.56 6.15
C HIS A 265 18.36 -6.36 5.68
N GLU A 266 19.28 -7.29 5.99
CA GLU A 266 20.69 -7.20 5.57
C GLU A 266 20.86 -7.39 4.07
N LYS A 267 20.21 -8.42 3.50
CA LYS A 267 20.25 -8.67 2.05
C LYS A 267 19.59 -7.52 1.28
N LEU A 268 18.47 -7.01 1.77
CA LEU A 268 17.73 -5.91 1.16
C LEU A 268 18.55 -4.61 1.21
N LYS A 269 19.19 -4.30 2.35
CA LYS A 269 20.09 -3.15 2.48
C LYS A 269 21.22 -3.20 1.44
N LYS A 270 21.86 -4.36 1.29
CA LYS A 270 22.90 -4.56 0.28
C LYS A 270 22.36 -4.39 -1.14
N TRP A 271 21.16 -4.90 -1.40
CA TRP A 271 20.51 -4.77 -2.71
C TRP A 271 20.28 -3.31 -3.08
N ILE A 272 19.72 -2.52 -2.16
CA ILE A 272 19.48 -1.08 -2.34
C ILE A 272 20.80 -0.33 -2.58
N MET A 273 21.82 -0.60 -1.75
CA MET A 273 23.12 0.08 -1.86
C MET A 273 23.89 -0.25 -3.15
N ASN A 274 23.69 -1.45 -3.70
CA ASN A 274 24.31 -1.87 -4.95
C ASN A 274 23.54 -1.42 -6.20
N THR A 275 22.34 -0.87 -6.03
CA THR A 275 21.53 -0.38 -7.15
C THR A 275 21.90 1.06 -7.44
N GLU A 276 22.56 1.30 -8.57
CA GLU A 276 22.97 2.64 -8.99
C GLU A 276 21.79 3.50 -9.49
N PHE A 277 21.89 4.81 -9.25
CA PHE A 277 20.89 5.81 -9.63
C PHE A 277 20.87 6.05 -11.14
#